data_AF-D6YX26-F1
#
_entry.id   AF-D6YX26-F1
#
_cell.length_a   1.000
_cell.length_b   1.000
_cell.length_c   1.000
_cell.angle_alpha   90.00
_cell.angle_beta   90.00
_cell.angle_gamma   90.00
#
_symmetry.space_group_name_H-M   'P 1'
#
loop_
_entity.id
_entity.type
_entity.pdbx_description
1 polymer ?
#
loop_
_entity_poly.entity_id
_entity_poly.type
_entity_poly.pdbx_seq_one_letter_code
_entity_poly.pdbx_strand_id
1 'polypeptide(L)'
;MAQTARISRRSDSIIQEMVSLTGYSKVEVIEHALETYRRNERMRLMNEAYQTLKSDKSAWEEELKDREELEGTIADGFEEE
;
A
#
# COMPACT_ATOMS: atom_id res chain seq x y z
N MET A 1 12.85 -19.28 -10.43
CA MET A 1 12.44 -20.70 -10.47
C MET A 1 10.92 -20.75 -10.55
N ALA A 2 10.33 -21.59 -11.39
CA ALA A 2 8.87 -21.67 -11.51
C ALA A 2 8.29 -22.55 -10.38
N GLN A 3 7.22 -22.08 -9.74
CA GLN A 3 6.43 -22.85 -8.78
C GLN A 3 5.01 -23.06 -9.34
N THR A 4 4.44 -24.25 -9.11
CA THR A 4 3.07 -24.58 -9.51
C THR A 4 2.13 -24.54 -8.32
N ALA A 5 1.07 -23.73 -8.41
CA ALA A 5 -0.02 -23.68 -7.44
C ALA A 5 -1.33 -24.13 -8.07
N ARG A 6 -2.20 -24.80 -7.30
CA ARG A 6 -3.56 -25.12 -7.74
C ARG A 6 -4.42 -23.87 -7.69
N ILE A 7 -5.09 -23.57 -8.79
CA ILE A 7 -6.05 -22.46 -8.89
C ILE A 7 -7.38 -22.97 -9.44
N SER A 8 -8.45 -22.21 -9.16
CA SER A 8 -9.77 -22.50 -9.73
C SER A 8 -9.82 -22.19 -11.24
N ARG A 9 -10.77 -22.79 -11.97
CA ARG A 9 -11.01 -22.42 -13.38
C ARG A 9 -11.34 -20.94 -13.53
N ARG A 10 -12.11 -20.37 -12.60
CA ARG A 10 -12.45 -18.94 -12.57
C ARG A 10 -11.20 -18.08 -12.46
N SER A 11 -10.26 -18.44 -11.59
CA SER A 11 -9.00 -17.71 -11.42
C SER A 11 -8.15 -17.74 -12.69
N ASP A 12 -8.05 -18.90 -13.37
CA ASP A 12 -7.35 -18.98 -14.66
C ASP A 12 -8.02 -18.10 -15.72
N SER A 13 -9.37 -18.08 -15.80
CA SER A 13 -10.08 -17.18 -16.72
C SER A 13 -9.78 -15.71 -16.48
N ILE A 14 -9.76 -15.27 -15.21
CA ILE A 14 -9.41 -13.89 -14.84
C ILE A 14 -7.96 -13.58 -15.23
N ILE A 15 -7.03 -14.51 -14.99
CA ILE A 15 -5.62 -14.32 -15.37
C ILE A 15 -5.52 -14.16 -16.90
N GLN A 16 -6.23 -14.96 -17.68
CA GLN A 16 -6.21 -14.87 -19.14
C GLN A 16 -6.80 -13.55 -19.66
N GLU A 17 -7.86 -13.06 -19.03
CA GLU A 17 -8.41 -11.73 -19.31
C GLU A 17 -7.38 -10.64 -19.06
N MET A 18 -6.72 -10.69 -17.90
CA MET A 18 -5.68 -9.71 -17.54
C MET A 18 -4.46 -9.76 -18.47
N VAL A 19 -4.01 -10.95 -18.87
CA VAL A 19 -2.95 -11.13 -19.89
C VAL A 19 -3.36 -10.46 -21.20
N SER A 20 -4.59 -10.68 -21.65
CA SER A 20 -5.11 -10.11 -22.90
C SER A 20 -5.20 -8.58 -22.85
N LEU A 21 -5.57 -8.01 -21.69
CA LEU A 21 -5.71 -6.57 -21.49
C LEU A 21 -4.38 -5.84 -21.32
N THR A 22 -3.42 -6.46 -20.64
CA THR A 22 -2.15 -5.80 -20.24
C THR A 22 -0.96 -6.15 -21.13
N GLY A 23 -1.04 -7.27 -21.87
CA GLY A 23 0.10 -7.82 -22.61
C GLY A 23 1.15 -8.50 -21.73
N TYR A 24 0.97 -8.52 -20.40
CA TYR A 24 1.86 -9.19 -19.46
C TYR A 24 1.70 -10.71 -19.51
N SER A 25 2.75 -11.43 -19.12
CA SER A 25 2.68 -12.87 -18.91
C SER A 25 1.80 -13.22 -17.71
N LYS A 26 1.33 -14.47 -17.64
CA LYS A 26 0.57 -14.96 -16.48
C LYS A 26 1.30 -14.75 -15.15
N VAL A 27 2.63 -14.91 -15.15
CA VAL A 27 3.46 -14.75 -13.95
C VAL A 27 3.45 -13.29 -13.50
N GLU A 28 3.71 -12.35 -14.41
CA GLU A 28 3.69 -10.91 -14.11
C GLU A 28 2.30 -10.46 -13.62
N VAL A 29 1.21 -10.94 -14.24
CA VAL A 29 -0.15 -10.67 -13.77
C VAL A 29 -0.36 -11.14 -12.32
N ILE A 30 0.11 -12.35 -11.99
CA ILE A 30 0.01 -12.89 -10.63
C ILE A 30 0.86 -12.07 -9.66
N GLU A 31 2.09 -11.73 -10.02
CA GLU A 31 2.99 -10.93 -9.19
C GLU A 31 2.41 -9.53 -8.92
N HIS A 32 1.88 -8.86 -9.94
CA HIS A 32 1.21 -7.57 -9.78
C HIS A 32 -0.06 -7.68 -8.90
N ALA A 33 -0.85 -8.73 -9.07
CA ALA A 33 -2.05 -8.95 -8.27
C ALA A 33 -1.70 -9.18 -6.79
N LEU A 34 -0.70 -10.01 -6.51
CA LEU A 34 -0.22 -10.28 -5.16
C LEU A 34 0.39 -9.04 -4.51
N GLU A 35 1.17 -8.26 -5.26
CA GLU A 35 1.75 -7.02 -4.76
C GLU A 35 0.67 -6.00 -4.41
N THR A 36 -0.33 -5.87 -5.27
CA THR A 36 -1.47 -4.99 -5.02
C THR A 36 -2.24 -5.42 -3.78
N TYR A 37 -2.52 -6.73 -3.64
CA TYR A 37 -3.18 -7.26 -2.46
C TYR A 37 -2.35 -7.00 -1.18
N ARG A 38 -1.03 -7.24 -1.23
CA ARG A 38 -0.11 -6.96 -0.13
C ARG A 38 -0.12 -5.50 0.27
N ARG A 39 -0.08 -4.56 -0.70
CA ARG A 39 -0.13 -3.12 -0.43
C ARG A 39 -1.45 -2.71 0.21
N ASN A 40 -2.57 -3.22 -0.30
CA ASN A 40 -3.89 -2.92 0.24
C ASN A 40 -4.01 -3.40 1.69
N GLU A 41 -3.54 -4.61 1.99
CA GLU A 41 -3.59 -5.15 3.35
C GLU A 41 -2.70 -4.36 4.32
N ARG A 42 -1.50 -3.96 3.88
CA ARG A 42 -0.63 -3.07 4.68
C ARG A 42 -1.28 -1.73 4.94
N MET A 43 -1.93 -1.13 3.94
CA MET A 43 -2.64 0.14 4.09
C MET A 43 -3.83 0.02 5.03
N ARG A 44 -4.59 -1.09 4.97
CA ARG A 44 -5.68 -1.38 5.91
C ARG A 44 -5.18 -1.40 7.35
N LEU A 45 -4.12 -2.16 7.62
CA LEU A 45 -3.52 -2.27 8.96
C LEU A 45 -2.95 -0.93 9.45
N MET A 46 -2.30 -0.17 8.56
CA MET A 46 -1.78 1.16 8.90
C MET A 46 -2.90 2.12 9.27
N ASN A 47 -4.01 2.11 8.52
CA ASN A 47 -5.17 2.93 8.84
C ASN A 47 -5.80 2.52 10.17
N GLU A 48 -5.89 1.23 10.48
CA GLU A 48 -6.39 0.73 11.77
C GLU A 48 -5.52 1.18 12.95
N ALA A 49 -4.19 1.10 12.79
CA ALA A 49 -3.24 1.62 13.78
C ALA A 49 -3.39 3.14 13.95
N TYR A 50 -3.56 3.88 12.85
CA TYR A 50 -3.80 5.33 12.89
C TYR A 50 -5.10 5.70 13.59
N GLN A 51 -6.21 4.99 13.33
CA GLN A 51 -7.47 5.21 14.06
C GLN A 51 -7.33 4.88 15.55
N THR A 52 -6.56 3.84 15.88
CA THR A 52 -6.27 3.48 17.28
C THR A 52 -5.52 4.61 17.97
N LEU A 53 -4.45 5.14 17.34
CA LEU A 53 -3.69 6.28 17.84
C LEU A 53 -4.61 7.50 18.06
N LYS A 54 -5.44 7.83 17.08
CA LYS A 54 -6.34 8.98 17.14
C LYS A 54 -7.42 8.85 18.22
N SER A 55 -7.79 7.63 18.60
CA SER A 55 -8.76 7.37 19.67
C SER A 55 -8.16 7.52 21.07
N ASP A 56 -6.83 7.44 21.20
CA ASP A 56 -6.11 7.75 22.42
C ASP A 56 -5.79 9.24 22.48
N LYS A 57 -6.52 9.97 23.33
CA LYS A 57 -6.38 11.42 23.42
C LYS A 57 -4.96 11.87 23.80
N SER A 58 -4.29 11.16 24.70
CA SER A 58 -2.95 11.56 25.16
C SER A 58 -1.92 11.35 24.06
N ALA A 59 -1.95 10.18 23.42
CA ALA A 59 -1.02 9.87 22.33
C ALA A 59 -1.30 10.72 21.08
N TRP A 60 -2.56 11.08 20.84
CA TRP A 60 -2.93 11.97 19.75
C TRP A 60 -2.48 13.42 19.97
N GLU A 61 -2.55 13.93 21.21
CA GLU A 61 -2.01 15.25 21.55
C GLU A 61 -0.48 15.31 21.36
N GLU A 62 0.24 14.25 21.72
CA GLU A 62 1.69 14.14 21.48
C GLU A 62 2.03 14.13 19.98
N GLU A 63 1.33 13.29 19.17
CA GLU A 63 1.58 13.25 17.73
C GLU A 63 1.30 14.58 17.03
N LEU A 64 0.25 15.31 17.45
CA LEU A 64 -0.05 16.63 16.87
C LEU A 64 1.03 17.65 17.19
N LYS A 65 1.61 17.60 18.39
CA LYS A 65 2.72 18.47 18.77
C LYS A 65 3.96 18.17 17.91
N ASP A 66 4.30 16.90 17.74
CA ASP A 66 5.40 16.48 16.87
C ASP A 66 5.16 16.91 15.41
N ARG A 67 3.91 16.78 14.93
CA ARG A 67 3.53 17.22 13.59
C ARG A 67 3.67 18.72 13.41
N GLU A 68 3.27 19.53 14.39
CA GLU A 68 3.43 20.99 14.34
C GLU A 68 4.92 21.39 14.29
N GLU A 69 5.78 20.71 15.05
CA GLU A 69 7.22 20.91 15.00
C GLU A 69 7.80 20.60 13.60
N LEU A 70 7.31 19.55 12.94
CA LEU A 70 7.70 19.19 11.56
C LEU A 70 7.11 20.12 10.50
N GLU A 71 5.90 20.66 10.70
CA GLU A 71 5.33 21.66 9.77
C GLU A 71 6.22 22.91 9.69
N GLY A 72 6.92 23.27 10.77
CA GLY A 72 7.90 24.34 10.78
C GLY A 72 9.10 24.13 9.84
N THR A 73 9.41 22.90 9.45
CA THR A 73 10.54 22.57 8.57
C THR A 73 10.17 22.57 7.08
N ILE A 74 8.96 23.03 6.71
CA ILE A 74 8.49 23.00 5.31
C ILE A 74 9.33 23.86 4.37
N ALA A 75 9.97 24.91 4.89
CA ALA A 75 10.80 25.85 4.13
C ALA A 75 12.29 25.43 4.08
N ASP A 76 12.67 24.36 4.78
CA ASP A 76 14.06 23.91 4.84
C ASP A 76 14.53 23.49 3.44
N GLY A 77 15.64 24.09 2.97
CA GLY A 77 16.18 23.86 1.63
C GLY A 77 15.54 24.67 0.50
N PHE A 78 14.58 25.57 0.81
CA PHE A 78 14.00 26.55 -0.12
C PHE A 78 14.62 27.96 -0.01
N GLU A 79 15.81 28.09 0.57
CA GLU A 79 16.53 29.37 0.59
C GLU A 79 16.78 29.83 -0.87
N GLU A 80 16.18 30.98 -1.24
CA GLU A 80 16.33 31.62 -2.54
C GLU A 80 17.82 31.89 -2.80
N GLU A 81 18.33 31.42 -3.95
CA GLU A 81 19.61 31.84 -4.51
C GLU A 81 19.48 33.22 -5.16
#